data_AF-D9CI86-F1
#
_entry.id   AF-D9CI86-F1
#
_cell.length_a   1.000
_cell.length_b   1.000
_cell.length_c   1.000
_cell.angle_alpha   90.00
_cell.angle_beta   90.00
_cell.angle_gamma   90.00
#
_symmetry.space_group_name_H-M   'P 1'
#
loop_
_entity.id
_entity.type
_entity.pdbx_description
1 polymer ?
#
loop_
_entity_poly.entity_id
_entity_poly.type
_entity_poly.pdbx_seq_one_letter_code
_entity_poly.pdbx_strand_id
1 'polypeptide(L)'
;GPIDFQVREPASPLFANLYKTNTAIEVQVAQEYLGQQCHLVYLAPLRKTIFDFDLRVDNKPSKVSDIISSERFNRPLGGSAAVVNIGTNTTWLGSHLAMSNLYAYGRLAWDPSDEPEDILQDWIRLTFGQDDDVIDTITKMSMDSWPAYEQYSGNLGLQTLTDITGNHFGPKPESQDNNGWGQWTRA
;
A
#
# COMPACT_ATOMS: atom_id res chain seq x y z
N GLY A 1 0.72 -5.99 6.00
CA GLY A 1 -0.08 -7.11 6.51
C GLY A 1 0.61 -7.62 7.76
N PRO A 2 0.73 -8.94 7.95
CA PRO A 2 1.36 -9.52 9.15
C PRO A 2 2.90 -9.55 9.11
N ILE A 3 3.54 -9.13 8.01
CA ILE A 3 5.00 -9.14 7.87
C ILE A 3 5.57 -7.73 7.95
N ASP A 4 5.76 -7.04 6.82
CA ASP A 4 6.51 -5.78 6.77
C ASP A 4 6.39 -5.13 5.37
N PHE A 5 5.22 -4.54 5.10
CA PHE A 5 4.95 -3.73 3.89
C PHE A 5 5.42 -4.29 2.53
N GLN A 6 5.44 -5.61 2.37
CA GLN A 6 5.91 -6.26 1.14
C GLN A 6 5.00 -5.93 -0.06
N VAL A 7 5.49 -6.24 -1.27
CA VAL A 7 4.80 -5.95 -2.54
C VAL A 7 3.36 -6.48 -2.60
N ARG A 8 3.09 -7.58 -1.89
CA ARG A 8 1.74 -8.06 -1.56
C ARG A 8 1.78 -8.83 -0.26
N GLU A 9 0.82 -8.57 0.61
CA GLU A 9 0.57 -9.34 1.82
C GLU A 9 -0.93 -9.57 2.03
N PRO A 10 -1.34 -10.66 2.69
CA PRO A 10 -2.72 -10.78 3.16
C PRO A 10 -3.03 -9.70 4.21
N ALA A 11 -4.31 -9.38 4.37
CA ALA A 11 -4.79 -8.53 5.46
C ALA A 11 -4.41 -9.13 6.82
N SER A 12 -4.00 -8.28 7.77
CA SER A 12 -3.53 -8.74 9.08
C SER A 12 -4.67 -9.41 9.87
N PRO A 13 -4.52 -10.69 10.29
CA PRO A 13 -5.57 -11.42 11.00
C PRO A 13 -5.96 -10.78 12.35
N LEU A 14 -5.11 -9.90 12.88
CA LEU A 14 -5.38 -9.17 14.11
C LEU A 14 -6.70 -8.37 14.04
N PHE A 15 -7.03 -7.82 12.87
CA PHE A 15 -8.29 -7.07 12.66
C PHE A 15 -9.54 -7.92 12.94
N ALA A 16 -9.47 -9.23 12.75
CA ALA A 16 -10.57 -10.15 13.03
C ALA A 16 -10.73 -10.52 14.52
N ASN A 17 -9.75 -10.19 15.37
CA ASN A 17 -9.67 -10.73 16.73
C ASN A 17 -9.76 -9.67 17.85
N LEU A 18 -9.68 -8.38 17.52
CA LEU A 18 -9.60 -7.30 18.51
C LEU A 18 -10.93 -6.63 18.88
N TYR A 19 -12.00 -7.38 19.10
CA TYR A 19 -13.38 -6.88 19.31
C TYR A 19 -13.52 -5.63 20.18
N LYS A 20 -12.80 -5.56 21.30
CA LYS A 20 -12.94 -4.52 22.34
C LYS A 20 -11.76 -3.54 22.43
N THR A 21 -10.91 -3.52 21.43
CA THR A 21 -9.69 -2.69 21.44
C THR A 21 -9.69 -1.76 20.25
N ASN A 22 -9.57 -0.44 20.48
CA ASN A 22 -9.41 0.53 19.40
C ASN A 22 -8.23 0.13 18.51
N THR A 23 -8.39 0.24 17.20
CA THR A 23 -7.34 -0.19 16.25
C THR A 23 -7.31 0.76 15.08
N ALA A 24 -6.11 1.06 14.61
CA ALA A 24 -5.87 1.72 13.34
C ALA A 24 -5.02 0.81 12.45
N ILE A 25 -5.13 0.99 11.13
CA ILE A 25 -4.20 0.35 10.18
C ILE A 25 -3.03 1.26 9.89
N GLU A 26 -1.84 0.68 9.79
CA GLU A 26 -0.65 1.37 9.30
C GLU A 26 -0.38 0.96 7.86
N VAL A 27 -0.10 1.94 6.99
CA VAL A 27 0.31 1.72 5.60
C VAL A 27 1.61 2.45 5.30
N GLN A 28 2.40 1.96 4.35
CA GLN A 28 3.57 2.67 3.86
C GLN A 28 3.22 3.52 2.65
N VAL A 29 3.55 4.82 2.69
CA VAL A 29 3.65 5.69 1.50
C VAL A 29 5.09 5.71 1.01
N ALA A 30 6.06 5.75 1.95
CA ALA A 30 7.45 5.47 1.65
C ALA A 30 7.57 4.08 1.00
N GLN A 31 8.35 3.97 -0.08
CA GLN A 31 8.38 2.76 -0.89
C GLN A 31 9.57 1.85 -0.52
N GLU A 32 9.78 1.53 0.75
CA GLU A 32 10.93 0.74 1.24
C GLU A 32 11.11 -0.57 0.45
N TYR A 33 10.05 -1.38 0.38
CA TYR A 33 9.97 -2.64 -0.38
C TYR A 33 9.32 -2.49 -1.76
N LEU A 34 9.12 -1.26 -2.22
CA LEU A 34 8.37 -0.94 -3.44
C LEU A 34 9.18 -0.01 -4.36
N GLY A 35 10.51 -0.17 -4.35
CA GLY A 35 11.42 0.47 -5.29
C GLY A 35 11.87 1.88 -4.91
N GLN A 36 11.69 2.27 -3.65
CA GLN A 36 12.31 3.44 -3.01
C GLN A 36 12.13 4.76 -3.77
N GLN A 37 10.97 4.93 -4.42
CA GLN A 37 10.64 6.03 -5.33
C GLN A 37 11.56 6.16 -6.56
N CYS A 38 12.50 5.23 -6.78
CA CYS A 38 13.21 5.05 -8.04
C CYS A 38 12.34 4.31 -9.07
N HIS A 39 11.41 3.48 -8.60
CA HIS A 39 10.39 2.84 -9.42
C HIS A 39 9.05 3.58 -9.29
N LEU A 40 8.33 3.70 -10.39
CA LEU A 40 6.92 4.11 -10.36
C LEU A 40 6.12 2.96 -9.75
N VAL A 41 5.46 3.21 -8.61
CA VAL A 41 4.49 2.29 -8.00
C VAL A 41 3.38 3.11 -7.38
N TYR A 42 2.20 3.07 -7.99
CA TYR A 42 0.98 3.67 -7.44
C TYR A 42 0.31 2.69 -6.48
N LEU A 43 0.16 3.10 -5.21
CA LEU A 43 -0.16 2.22 -4.09
C LEU A 43 -1.65 2.10 -3.81
N ALA A 44 -2.48 2.99 -4.35
CA ALA A 44 -3.91 2.98 -4.07
C ALA A 44 -4.61 1.66 -4.50
N PRO A 45 -4.31 1.06 -5.66
CA PRO A 45 -4.85 -0.25 -6.03
C PRO A 45 -4.52 -1.34 -5.02
N LEU A 46 -3.25 -1.43 -4.58
CA LEU A 46 -2.82 -2.35 -3.52
C LEU A 46 -3.62 -2.13 -2.24
N ARG A 47 -3.74 -0.88 -1.78
CA ARG A 47 -4.49 -0.53 -0.57
C ARG A 47 -5.96 -0.89 -0.68
N LYS A 48 -6.59 -0.68 -1.84
CA LYS A 48 -7.99 -1.06 -2.09
C LYS A 48 -8.19 -2.56 -1.88
N THR A 49 -7.25 -3.41 -2.35
CA THR A 49 -7.32 -4.87 -2.11
C THR A 49 -7.30 -5.23 -0.62
N ILE A 50 -6.63 -4.42 0.22
CA ILE A 50 -6.57 -4.62 1.67
C ILE A 50 -7.84 -4.10 2.33
N PHE A 51 -8.27 -2.88 2.00
CA PHE A 51 -9.44 -2.25 2.63
C PHE A 51 -10.74 -2.98 2.32
N ASP A 52 -10.89 -3.50 1.09
CA ASP A 52 -12.05 -4.30 0.68
C ASP A 52 -12.00 -5.76 1.12
N PHE A 53 -10.89 -6.22 1.71
CA PHE A 53 -10.77 -7.62 2.13
C PHE A 53 -11.76 -7.94 3.25
N ASP A 54 -12.72 -8.82 2.96
CA ASP A 54 -13.72 -9.27 3.94
C ASP A 54 -13.15 -10.41 4.81
N LEU A 55 -12.89 -10.10 6.08
CA LEU A 55 -12.38 -11.06 7.07
C LEU A 55 -13.45 -12.04 7.59
N ARG A 56 -14.72 -11.86 7.22
CA ARG A 56 -15.84 -12.77 7.55
C ARG A 56 -15.99 -13.07 9.04
N VAL A 57 -15.67 -12.12 9.91
CA VAL A 57 -15.76 -12.27 11.37
C VAL A 57 -17.19 -12.65 11.78
N ASP A 58 -17.34 -13.71 12.56
CA ASP A 58 -18.63 -14.33 12.94
C ASP A 58 -19.50 -14.74 11.74
N ASN A 59 -18.88 -15.10 10.61
CA ASN A 59 -19.55 -15.38 9.33
C ASN A 59 -20.38 -14.19 8.80
N LYS A 60 -20.00 -12.96 9.13
CA LYS A 60 -20.66 -11.72 8.67
C LYS A 60 -19.69 -10.84 7.88
N PRO A 61 -20.19 -10.00 6.94
CA PRO A 61 -19.33 -9.04 6.23
C PRO A 61 -18.55 -8.19 7.22
N SER A 62 -17.24 -8.15 7.03
CA SER A 62 -16.27 -7.54 7.94
C SER A 62 -15.08 -7.06 7.11
N LYS A 63 -15.32 -6.11 6.19
CA LYS A 63 -14.22 -5.51 5.42
C LYS A 63 -13.22 -4.86 6.37
N VAL A 64 -11.94 -4.83 6.00
CA VAL A 64 -10.93 -4.14 6.79
C VAL A 64 -11.32 -2.67 6.98
N SER A 65 -11.86 -2.00 5.95
CA SER A 65 -12.39 -0.63 6.05
C SER A 65 -13.40 -0.45 7.19
N ASP A 66 -14.36 -1.37 7.29
CA ASP A 66 -15.45 -1.30 8.28
C ASP A 66 -14.93 -1.57 9.70
N ILE A 67 -13.86 -2.37 9.82
CA ILE A 67 -13.21 -2.65 11.10
C ILE A 67 -12.42 -1.43 11.56
N ILE A 68 -11.61 -0.82 10.68
CA ILE A 68 -10.75 0.30 11.04
C ILE A 68 -11.54 1.61 11.18
N SER A 69 -12.69 1.77 10.53
CA SER A 69 -13.62 2.88 10.77
C SER A 69 -14.43 2.72 12.07
N SER A 70 -14.26 1.58 12.76
CA SER A 70 -15.03 1.14 13.93
C SER A 70 -16.49 0.76 13.66
N GLU A 71 -16.98 0.82 12.42
CA GLU A 71 -18.35 0.47 12.06
C GLU A 71 -18.71 -0.99 12.41
N ARG A 72 -17.81 -1.95 12.13
CA ARG A 72 -18.07 -3.38 12.36
C ARG A 72 -18.16 -3.78 13.84
N PHE A 73 -17.42 -3.10 14.72
CA PHE A 73 -17.28 -3.47 16.14
C PHE A 73 -17.75 -2.40 17.13
N ASN A 74 -18.23 -1.25 16.64
CA ASN A 74 -18.72 -0.13 17.43
C ASN A 74 -17.72 0.33 18.51
N ARG A 75 -16.45 0.48 18.13
CA ARG A 75 -15.38 0.97 19.00
C ARG A 75 -15.39 2.50 19.03
N PRO A 76 -14.97 3.14 20.14
CA PRO A 76 -14.97 4.59 20.22
C PRO A 76 -13.93 5.26 19.29
N LEU A 77 -12.85 4.55 18.94
CA LEU A 77 -11.82 5.07 18.03
C LEU A 77 -11.38 4.01 17.03
N GLY A 78 -11.16 4.48 15.81
CA GLY A 78 -10.54 3.75 14.71
C GLY A 78 -9.81 4.73 13.78
N GLY A 79 -9.09 4.22 12.79
CA GLY A 79 -8.49 5.07 11.77
C GLY A 79 -7.38 4.41 10.97
N SER A 80 -6.55 5.24 10.38
CA SER A 80 -5.34 4.83 9.68
C SER A 80 -4.18 5.78 9.96
N ALA A 81 -2.97 5.28 9.78
CA ALA A 81 -1.74 6.03 9.80
C ALA A 81 -0.90 5.67 8.57
N ALA A 82 -0.08 6.60 8.11
CA ALA A 82 0.87 6.36 7.03
C ALA A 82 2.30 6.70 7.42
N VAL A 83 3.22 5.80 7.09
CA VAL A 83 4.65 6.11 7.07
C VAL A 83 4.96 6.86 5.79
N VAL A 84 5.23 8.15 5.92
CA VAL A 84 5.60 9.06 4.82
C VAL A 84 7.10 9.37 4.91
N ASN A 85 7.75 9.58 3.76
CA ASN A 85 9.18 9.92 3.69
C ASN A 85 9.44 11.22 2.91
N ILE A 86 8.62 12.23 3.19
CA ILE A 86 8.87 13.60 2.71
C ILE A 86 10.26 14.02 3.14
N GLY A 87 11.04 14.51 2.18
CA GLY A 87 12.37 15.08 2.38
C GLY A 87 12.46 16.52 1.88
N THR A 88 13.68 17.02 1.83
CA THR A 88 13.99 18.40 1.41
C THR A 88 14.20 18.56 -0.10
N ASN A 89 14.03 17.48 -0.89
CA ASN A 89 14.11 17.56 -2.35
C ASN A 89 12.91 18.34 -2.91
N THR A 90 13.06 18.89 -4.12
CA THR A 90 12.04 19.74 -4.74
C THR A 90 10.75 18.99 -5.09
N THR A 91 10.82 17.67 -5.24
CA THR A 91 9.68 16.79 -5.48
C THR A 91 9.02 16.30 -4.19
N TRP A 92 9.56 16.67 -3.02
CA TRP A 92 9.22 16.22 -1.67
C TRP A 92 9.44 14.72 -1.43
N LEU A 93 9.02 13.84 -2.35
CA LEU A 93 9.10 12.38 -2.24
C LEU A 93 10.11 11.73 -3.20
N GLY A 94 11.01 12.50 -3.81
CA GLY A 94 12.04 11.98 -4.71
C GLY A 94 11.58 11.81 -6.16
N SER A 95 10.33 11.42 -6.39
CA SER A 95 9.70 11.35 -7.73
C SER A 95 8.43 12.20 -7.78
N HIS A 96 8.22 12.92 -8.89
CA HIS A 96 7.00 13.71 -9.11
C HIS A 96 5.73 12.85 -9.00
N LEU A 97 5.77 11.62 -9.51
CA LEU A 97 4.62 10.72 -9.48
C LEU A 97 4.40 10.08 -8.10
N ALA A 98 5.41 10.02 -7.23
CA ALA A 98 5.25 9.47 -5.88
C ALA A 98 4.35 10.33 -4.98
N MET A 99 4.19 11.62 -5.28
CA MET A 99 3.24 12.51 -4.59
C MET A 99 1.78 12.06 -4.73
N SER A 100 1.45 11.33 -5.80
CA SER A 100 0.13 10.69 -5.94
C SER A 100 -0.18 9.71 -4.82
N ASN A 101 0.83 9.03 -4.23
CA ASN A 101 0.63 8.07 -3.16
C ASN A 101 0.28 8.71 -1.81
N LEU A 102 0.82 9.91 -1.57
CA LEU A 102 0.46 10.71 -0.40
C LEU A 102 -0.94 11.31 -0.56
N TYR A 103 -1.26 11.84 -1.75
CA TYR A 103 -2.60 12.31 -2.07
C TYR A 103 -3.64 11.18 -1.91
N ALA A 104 -3.35 10.02 -2.48
CA ALA A 104 -4.23 8.85 -2.40
C ALA A 104 -4.38 8.30 -0.98
N TYR A 105 -3.34 8.37 -0.15
CA TYR A 105 -3.48 8.07 1.28
C TYR A 105 -4.52 9.00 1.93
N GLY A 106 -4.41 10.31 1.71
CA GLY A 106 -5.36 11.27 2.28
C GLY A 106 -6.79 11.01 1.84
N ARG A 107 -7.01 10.74 0.55
CA ARG A 107 -8.33 10.39 0.00
C ARG A 107 -8.89 9.11 0.62
N LEU A 108 -8.12 8.02 0.62
CA LEU A 108 -8.60 6.74 1.16
C LEU A 108 -8.74 6.73 2.70
N ALA A 109 -7.99 7.57 3.41
CA ALA A 109 -8.17 7.76 4.85
C ALA A 109 -9.45 8.54 5.16
N TRP A 110 -9.89 9.40 4.24
CA TRP A 110 -11.16 10.14 4.32
C TRP A 110 -12.35 9.26 3.93
N ASP A 111 -12.28 8.62 2.77
CA ASP A 111 -13.28 7.68 2.26
C ASP A 111 -12.60 6.46 1.61
N PRO A 112 -12.62 5.28 2.25
CA PRO A 112 -12.00 4.07 1.70
C PRO A 112 -12.78 3.47 0.52
N SER A 113 -13.97 4.00 0.21
CA SER A 113 -14.76 3.59 -0.95
C SER A 113 -14.37 4.29 -2.25
N ASP A 114 -13.57 5.38 -2.18
CA ASP A 114 -13.06 6.08 -3.36
C ASP A 114 -12.28 5.12 -4.27
N GLU A 115 -12.50 5.23 -5.58
CA GLU A 115 -11.82 4.40 -6.56
C GLU A 115 -10.39 4.92 -6.84
N PRO A 116 -9.36 4.04 -6.86
CA PRO A 116 -7.98 4.43 -7.10
C PRO A 116 -7.76 5.25 -8.37
N GLU A 117 -8.46 4.92 -9.46
CA GLU A 117 -8.33 5.64 -10.73
C GLU A 117 -8.85 7.08 -10.64
N ASP A 118 -10.00 7.29 -10.02
CA ASP A 118 -10.60 8.63 -9.85
C ASP A 118 -9.71 9.52 -8.97
N ILE A 119 -9.20 8.98 -7.86
CA ILE A 119 -8.23 9.65 -6.98
C ILE A 119 -7.01 10.10 -7.79
N LEU A 120 -6.49 9.22 -8.64
CA LEU A 120 -5.31 9.50 -9.43
C LEU A 120 -5.57 10.59 -10.46
N GLN A 121 -6.68 10.52 -11.19
CA GLN A 121 -7.04 11.53 -12.19
C GLN A 121 -7.24 12.91 -11.55
N ASP A 122 -7.86 12.99 -10.37
CA ASP A 122 -7.97 14.24 -9.60
C ASP A 122 -6.58 14.81 -9.27
N TRP A 123 -5.67 13.96 -8.79
CA TRP A 123 -4.30 14.36 -8.49
C TRP A 123 -3.54 14.84 -9.75
N ILE A 124 -3.72 14.16 -10.90
CA ILE A 124 -3.10 14.55 -12.16
C ILE A 124 -3.60 15.93 -12.60
N ARG A 125 -4.91 16.18 -12.52
CA ARG A 125 -5.51 17.49 -12.86
C ARG A 125 -4.92 18.64 -12.04
N LEU A 126 -4.71 18.40 -10.75
CA LEU A 126 -4.13 19.36 -9.82
C LEU A 126 -2.62 19.57 -10.02
N THR A 127 -1.92 18.59 -10.57
CA THR A 127 -0.43 18.58 -10.63
C THR A 127 0.10 18.92 -12.02
N PHE A 128 -0.51 18.39 -13.07
CA PHE A 128 -0.04 18.48 -14.45
C PHE A 128 -1.02 19.19 -15.40
N GLY A 129 -2.24 19.49 -14.94
CA GLY A 129 -3.26 20.21 -15.73
C GLY A 129 -4.34 19.29 -16.30
N GLN A 130 -5.20 19.86 -17.15
CA GLN A 130 -6.44 19.23 -17.63
C GLN A 130 -6.36 18.71 -19.06
N ASP A 131 -5.15 18.46 -19.57
CA ASP A 131 -4.97 17.87 -20.89
C ASP A 131 -5.29 16.37 -20.84
N ASP A 132 -6.24 15.92 -21.67
CA ASP A 132 -6.75 14.55 -21.63
C ASP A 132 -5.67 13.52 -21.99
N ASP A 133 -4.78 13.82 -22.94
CA ASP A 133 -3.69 12.91 -23.32
C ASP A 133 -2.70 12.73 -22.14
N VAL A 134 -2.43 13.80 -21.38
CA VAL A 134 -1.60 13.74 -20.16
C VAL A 134 -2.29 12.93 -19.07
N ILE A 135 -3.58 13.15 -18.83
CA ILE A 135 -4.36 12.43 -17.82
C ILE A 135 -4.37 10.94 -18.14
N ASP A 136 -4.74 10.56 -19.36
CA ASP A 136 -4.86 9.17 -19.77
C ASP A 136 -3.52 8.45 -19.73
N THR A 137 -2.44 9.11 -20.17
CA THR A 137 -1.09 8.54 -20.17
C THR A 137 -0.61 8.24 -18.76
N ILE A 138 -0.69 9.22 -17.84
CA ILE A 138 -0.20 9.05 -16.46
C ILE A 138 -1.10 8.07 -15.70
N THR A 139 -2.41 8.10 -15.94
CA THR A 139 -3.38 7.18 -15.33
C THR A 139 -3.02 5.75 -15.67
N LYS A 140 -2.90 5.44 -16.97
CA LYS A 140 -2.53 4.11 -17.45
C LYS A 140 -1.20 3.62 -16.85
N MET A 141 -0.15 4.44 -16.97
CA MET A 141 1.18 4.08 -16.43
C MET A 141 1.14 3.77 -14.93
N SER A 142 0.39 4.56 -14.17
CA SER A 142 0.34 4.43 -12.72
C SER A 142 -0.53 3.25 -12.29
N MET A 143 -1.69 3.03 -12.91
CA MET A 143 -2.57 1.89 -12.60
C MET A 143 -1.89 0.55 -12.92
N ASP A 144 -1.08 0.49 -13.98
CA ASP A 144 -0.32 -0.71 -14.36
C ASP A 144 0.95 -0.92 -13.50
N SER A 145 1.38 0.10 -12.74
CA SER A 145 2.71 0.12 -12.13
C SER A 145 2.92 -0.87 -10.98
N TRP A 146 1.93 -1.07 -10.11
CA TRP A 146 2.04 -2.05 -9.03
C TRP A 146 2.03 -3.50 -9.52
N PRO A 147 1.09 -3.92 -10.40
CA PRO A 147 1.15 -5.25 -11.01
C PRO A 147 2.47 -5.49 -11.75
N ALA A 148 3.00 -4.48 -12.45
CA ALA A 148 4.31 -4.58 -13.09
C ALA A 148 5.43 -4.78 -12.08
N TYR A 149 5.46 -4.00 -10.99
CA TYR A 149 6.48 -4.13 -9.93
C TYR A 149 6.43 -5.50 -9.24
N GLU A 150 5.23 -6.01 -8.93
CA GLU A 150 5.02 -7.33 -8.34
C GLU A 150 5.57 -8.45 -9.23
N GLN A 151 5.33 -8.38 -10.54
CA GLN A 151 5.71 -9.43 -11.48
C GLN A 151 7.22 -9.71 -11.52
N TYR A 152 8.07 -8.71 -11.25
CA TYR A 152 9.53 -8.88 -11.28
C TYR A 152 10.21 -8.84 -9.90
N SER A 153 9.48 -8.53 -8.81
CA SER A 153 10.07 -8.47 -7.46
C SER A 153 9.66 -9.65 -6.59
N GLY A 154 8.39 -10.06 -6.61
CA GLY A 154 7.88 -11.12 -5.74
C GLY A 154 6.45 -11.48 -6.09
N ASN A 155 6.27 -12.48 -6.96
CA ASN A 155 4.96 -12.88 -7.44
C ASN A 155 4.40 -14.10 -6.68
N LEU A 156 3.12 -14.41 -6.90
CA LEU A 156 2.42 -15.55 -6.28
C LEU A 156 2.32 -15.49 -4.74
N GLY A 157 2.35 -14.28 -4.18
CA GLY A 157 2.29 -14.07 -2.73
C GLY A 157 3.63 -14.28 -2.01
N LEU A 158 4.73 -14.44 -2.77
CA LEU A 158 6.07 -14.23 -2.24
C LEU A 158 6.24 -12.74 -1.89
N GLN A 159 7.06 -12.49 -0.88
CA GLN A 159 7.47 -11.14 -0.48
C GLN A 159 8.34 -10.50 -1.58
N THR A 160 8.80 -9.26 -1.44
CA THR A 160 9.49 -8.49 -2.50
C THR A 160 10.82 -9.11 -3.02
N LEU A 161 11.33 -10.21 -2.43
CA LEU A 161 12.61 -10.88 -2.76
C LEU A 161 13.82 -9.93 -2.85
N THR A 162 13.79 -8.85 -2.08
CA THR A 162 14.85 -7.84 -2.01
C THR A 162 15.91 -8.22 -0.96
N ASP A 163 16.97 -7.43 -0.83
CA ASP A 163 17.96 -7.58 0.25
C ASP A 163 17.41 -7.19 1.61
N ILE A 164 16.69 -8.10 2.28
CA ILE A 164 16.05 -7.85 3.59
C ILE A 164 17.06 -7.69 4.74
N THR A 165 18.33 -7.98 4.50
CA THR A 165 19.43 -7.83 5.48
C THR A 165 20.18 -6.50 5.35
N GLY A 166 19.85 -5.71 4.33
CA GLY A 166 20.57 -4.50 3.96
C GLY A 166 19.63 -3.34 3.71
N ASN A 167 19.75 -2.76 2.51
CA ASN A 167 19.04 -1.54 2.13
C ASN A 167 17.63 -1.77 1.57
N HIS A 168 17.18 -3.03 1.47
CA HIS A 168 15.90 -3.43 0.89
C HIS A 168 15.69 -3.00 -0.57
N PHE A 169 16.77 -2.76 -1.33
CA PHE A 169 16.71 -2.39 -2.74
C PHE A 169 17.38 -3.42 -3.66
N GLY A 170 16.68 -3.80 -4.73
CA GLY A 170 17.19 -4.72 -5.75
C GLY A 170 17.05 -6.20 -5.37
N PRO A 171 17.13 -7.12 -6.35
CA PRO A 171 16.88 -8.53 -6.11
C PRO A 171 17.98 -9.18 -5.28
N LYS A 172 17.59 -9.86 -4.19
CA LYS A 172 18.46 -10.75 -3.41
C LYS A 172 17.62 -11.82 -2.70
N PRO A 173 16.98 -12.74 -3.44
CA PRO A 173 16.06 -13.72 -2.88
C PRO A 173 16.69 -14.57 -1.76
N GLU A 174 17.97 -14.92 -1.89
CA GLU A 174 18.72 -15.70 -0.89
C GLU A 174 18.87 -15.00 0.45
N SER A 175 18.67 -13.67 0.49
CA SER A 175 18.70 -12.92 1.74
C SER A 175 17.50 -13.21 2.64
N GLN A 176 16.43 -13.82 2.13
CA GLN A 176 15.28 -14.24 2.93
C GLN A 176 15.63 -15.42 3.83
N ASP A 177 16.43 -16.37 3.35
CA ASP A 177 16.76 -17.57 4.10
C ASP A 177 18.01 -17.41 4.98
N ASN A 178 18.14 -18.27 5.99
CA ASN A 178 19.32 -18.37 6.88
C ASN A 178 19.70 -17.08 7.64
N ASN A 179 18.73 -16.21 7.92
CA ASN A 179 18.87 -15.05 8.80
C ASN A 179 17.91 -15.13 10.01
N GLY A 180 17.96 -14.12 10.89
CA GLY A 180 17.14 -14.03 12.10
C GLY A 180 15.78 -13.32 11.97
N TRP A 181 15.37 -12.90 10.77
CA TRP A 181 14.20 -12.03 10.53
C TRP A 181 12.89 -12.78 10.28
N GLY A 182 12.93 -14.10 10.09
CA GLY A 182 11.72 -14.93 10.00
C GLY A 182 10.93 -14.79 8.69
N GLN A 183 11.52 -14.20 7.65
CA GLN A 183 10.95 -14.13 6.30
C GLN A 183 11.64 -15.18 5.42
N TRP A 184 11.14 -16.41 5.36
CA TRP A 184 11.82 -17.52 4.67
C TRP A 184 11.08 -17.96 3.41
N THR A 185 11.79 -18.09 2.29
CA THR A 185 11.23 -18.71 1.07
C THR A 185 11.28 -20.22 1.14
N ARG A 186 12.28 -20.78 1.83
CA ARG A 186 12.58 -22.23 1.88
C ARG A 186 12.74 -22.86 0.50
N ALA A 187 13.24 -22.10 -0.47
CA ALA A 187 13.55 -22.56 -1.82
C ALA A 187 14.73 -23.55 -1.85
#